data_AF-A0A2J6HEV9-F1
#
_entry.id   AF-A0A2J6HEV9-F1
#
_cell.length_a   1.000
_cell.length_b   1.000
_cell.length_c   1.000
_cell.angle_alpha   90.00
_cell.angle_beta   90.00
_cell.angle_gamma   90.00
#
_symmetry.space_group_name_H-M   'P 1'
#
loop_
_entity.id
_entity.type
_entity.pdbx_description
1 polymer ?
#
loop_
_entity_poly.entity_id
_entity_poly.type
_entity_poly.pdbx_seq_one_letter_code
_entity_poly.pdbx_strand_id
1 'polypeptide(L)'
;MKKIIIYFTFLSLVTVISSCFDSYDTDECDYTDCNTTYPSEGTMRVKVTENPNGSGVPIAIYEGFFDNGILLERDTIYREEKSYYLSPEMYYSVVAEYESNGEIIHVVDGGRILVQANKMCDSVCYSVKNLTVNVKLKY
;
A
#
# COMPACT_ATOMS: atom_id res chain seq x y z
N MET A 1 83.27 -11.88 27.68
CA MET A 1 82.80 -11.94 26.28
C MET A 1 81.36 -12.41 26.27
N LYS A 2 80.58 -11.83 25.35
CA LYS A 2 79.32 -12.35 24.80
C LYS A 2 78.02 -12.10 25.60
N LYS A 3 77.18 -11.29 24.94
CA LYS A 3 75.71 -11.39 24.82
C LYS A 3 74.84 -10.74 25.91
N ILE A 4 74.99 -9.44 26.15
CA ILE A 4 73.91 -8.62 26.78
C ILE A 4 73.87 -7.23 26.14
N ILE A 5 73.83 -7.18 24.81
CA ILE A 5 73.48 -5.98 24.03
C ILE A 5 72.88 -6.57 22.75
N ILE A 6 71.80 -6.00 22.19
CA ILE A 6 70.95 -6.54 21.09
C ILE A 6 69.68 -7.24 21.59
N TYR A 7 68.96 -6.65 22.54
CA TYR A 7 67.50 -6.87 22.68
C TYR A 7 66.78 -5.57 23.10
N PHE A 8 67.32 -4.40 22.71
CA PHE A 8 66.68 -3.10 22.99
C PHE A 8 66.29 -2.33 21.71
N THR A 9 66.40 -2.98 20.55
CA THR A 9 66.00 -2.45 19.24
C THR A 9 65.05 -3.43 18.52
N PHE A 10 64.17 -4.08 19.29
CA PHE A 10 63.05 -4.87 18.74
C PHE A 10 61.79 -4.71 19.62
N LEU A 11 61.66 -3.58 20.33
CA LEU A 11 60.52 -3.25 21.19
C LEU A 11 59.87 -1.90 20.81
N SER A 12 60.24 -1.34 19.64
CA SER A 12 59.83 0.00 19.21
C SER A 12 58.92 -0.01 17.96
N LEU A 13 58.40 -1.17 17.53
CA LEU A 13 57.68 -1.28 16.25
C LEU A 13 56.34 -2.03 16.32
N VAL A 14 55.67 -2.06 17.48
CA VAL A 14 54.37 -2.77 17.62
C VAL A 14 53.37 -1.97 18.46
N THR A 15 53.38 -0.64 18.41
CA THR A 15 52.42 0.17 19.18
C THR A 15 51.90 1.37 18.38
N VAL A 16 51.41 1.17 17.17
CA VAL A 16 50.48 2.11 16.51
C VAL A 16 49.81 1.43 15.33
N ILE A 17 48.85 0.55 15.59
CA ILE A 17 47.68 0.32 14.71
C ILE A 17 46.64 -0.47 15.52
N SER A 18 46.11 0.18 16.54
CA SER A 18 44.80 -0.16 17.08
C SER A 18 43.97 1.12 17.14
N SER A 19 43.88 1.83 16.01
CA SER A 19 42.68 2.60 15.74
C SER A 19 41.62 1.58 15.38
N CYS A 20 40.85 1.15 16.38
CA CYS A 20 39.58 0.50 16.15
C CYS A 20 38.75 1.53 15.38
N PHE A 21 38.68 1.37 14.05
CA PHE A 21 37.74 2.12 13.25
C PHE A 21 36.39 1.47 13.58
N ASP A 22 35.71 1.98 14.60
CA ASP A 22 34.28 1.75 14.72
C ASP A 22 33.67 2.44 13.51
N SER A 23 33.53 1.67 12.42
CA SER A 23 32.52 1.95 11.43
C SER A 23 31.20 1.81 12.18
N TYR A 24 30.74 2.91 12.75
CA TYR A 24 29.32 3.10 13.02
C TYR A 24 28.65 3.02 11.64
N ASP A 25 28.37 1.80 11.17
CA ASP A 25 27.14 1.56 10.43
C ASP A 25 26.03 1.78 11.46
N THR A 26 25.78 3.05 11.78
CA THR A 26 24.42 3.43 12.09
C THR A 26 23.70 3.19 10.77
N ASP A 27 23.14 1.99 10.62
CA ASP A 27 21.95 1.78 9.80
C ASP A 27 20.94 2.79 10.35
N GLU A 28 21.00 4.01 9.82
CA GLU A 28 20.22 5.13 10.30
C GLU A 28 18.79 4.80 9.87
N CYS A 29 18.02 4.28 10.84
CA CYS A 29 16.66 3.85 10.61
C CYS A 29 15.83 5.06 10.17
N ASP A 30 15.47 5.11 8.90
CA ASP A 30 14.67 6.20 8.33
C ASP A 30 13.18 5.93 8.54
N TYR A 31 12.64 6.46 9.63
CA TYR A 31 11.22 6.35 9.98
C TYR A 31 10.33 7.42 9.33
N THR A 32 10.82 8.23 8.39
CA THR A 32 10.10 9.41 7.86
C THR A 32 8.71 9.08 7.35
N ASP A 33 8.53 7.92 6.71
CA ASP A 33 7.24 7.45 6.16
C ASP A 33 6.69 6.21 6.88
N CYS A 34 7.13 5.95 8.12
CA CYS A 34 6.71 4.78 8.89
C CYS A 34 5.41 5.03 9.65
N ASN A 35 4.29 4.52 9.14
CA ASN A 35 3.06 4.45 9.93
C ASN A 35 3.03 3.17 10.78
N THR A 36 3.24 3.29 12.09
CA THR A 36 3.22 2.15 13.01
C THR A 36 1.82 1.73 13.46
N THR A 37 0.80 2.52 13.14
CA THR A 37 -0.59 2.21 13.46
C THR A 37 -1.22 1.47 12.29
N TYR A 38 -1.89 0.35 12.58
CA TYR A 38 -2.61 -0.39 11.56
C TYR A 38 -3.72 0.49 10.95
N PRO A 39 -3.82 0.61 9.62
CA PRO A 39 -4.78 1.48 8.98
C PRO A 39 -6.22 0.96 9.19
N SER A 40 -7.12 1.83 9.63
CA SER A 40 -8.55 1.50 9.77
C SER A 40 -9.32 1.55 8.44
N GLU A 41 -8.78 2.27 7.46
CA GLU A 41 -9.40 2.49 6.16
C GLU A 41 -8.36 2.54 5.04
N GLY A 42 -8.82 2.27 3.82
CA GLY A 42 -8.12 2.58 2.58
C GLY A 42 -9.08 3.10 1.53
N THR A 43 -8.53 3.55 0.40
CA THR A 43 -9.36 4.13 -0.68
C THR A 43 -9.72 3.10 -1.73
N MET A 44 -11.00 3.01 -2.05
CA MET A 44 -11.50 2.39 -3.27
C MET A 44 -11.92 3.48 -4.26
N ARG A 45 -11.31 3.50 -5.45
CA ARG A 45 -11.69 4.39 -6.55
C ARG A 45 -12.55 3.62 -7.55
N VAL A 46 -13.80 4.04 -7.70
CA VAL A 46 -14.75 3.46 -8.67
C VAL A 46 -14.73 4.32 -9.92
N LYS A 47 -14.52 3.68 -11.08
CA LYS A 47 -14.52 4.33 -12.39
C LYS A 47 -15.72 3.89 -13.20
N VAL A 48 -16.45 4.85 -13.76
CA VAL A 48 -17.66 4.64 -14.58
C VAL A 48 -17.52 5.30 -15.94
N THR A 49 -18.29 4.85 -16.93
CA THR A 49 -18.47 5.57 -18.20
C THR A 49 -19.45 6.71 -17.94
N GLU A 50 -19.02 7.95 -18.16
CA GLU A 50 -19.88 9.11 -17.98
C GLU A 50 -21.06 9.05 -18.95
N ASN A 51 -22.25 9.36 -18.44
CA ASN A 51 -23.44 9.42 -19.27
C ASN A 51 -23.53 10.81 -19.94
N PRO A 52 -23.51 10.90 -21.28
CA PRO A 52 -23.53 12.19 -21.98
C PRO A 52 -24.80 13.00 -21.71
N ASN A 53 -25.88 12.36 -21.27
CA ASN A 53 -27.15 13.03 -20.93
C ASN A 53 -27.14 13.63 -19.51
N GLY A 54 -26.07 13.44 -18.73
CA GLY A 54 -25.97 13.93 -17.36
C GLY A 54 -26.76 13.12 -16.33
N SER A 55 -27.49 12.08 -16.74
CA SER A 55 -28.08 11.10 -15.82
C SER A 55 -26.93 10.26 -15.26
N GLY A 56 -26.50 10.59 -14.03
CA GLY A 56 -25.40 9.89 -13.36
C GLY A 56 -25.59 8.36 -13.34
N VAL A 57 -24.49 7.64 -13.12
CA VAL A 57 -24.45 6.18 -13.16
C VAL A 57 -24.78 5.61 -11.78
N PRO A 58 -25.89 4.87 -11.61
CA PRO A 58 -26.19 4.19 -10.37
C PRO A 58 -25.17 3.08 -10.11
N ILE A 59 -24.73 2.98 -8.86
CA ILE A 59 -23.86 1.91 -8.40
C ILE A 59 -24.36 1.28 -7.10
N ALA A 60 -23.94 0.04 -6.85
CA ALA A 60 -24.05 -0.63 -5.56
C ALA A 60 -22.70 -1.23 -5.16
N ILE A 61 -22.28 -0.98 -3.92
CA ILE A 61 -21.03 -1.48 -3.36
C ILE A 61 -21.35 -2.58 -2.34
N TYR A 62 -20.66 -3.71 -2.46
CA TYR A 62 -20.81 -4.86 -1.58
C TYR A 62 -19.49 -5.22 -0.91
N GLU A 63 -19.56 -5.63 0.36
CA GLU A 63 -18.52 -6.43 1.00
C GLU A 63 -18.73 -7.91 0.61
N GLY A 64 -17.76 -8.49 -0.09
CA GLY A 64 -17.88 -9.79 -0.74
C GLY A 64 -18.25 -9.69 -2.21
N PHE A 65 -18.74 -10.80 -2.77
CA PHE A 65 -19.19 -10.87 -4.16
C PHE A 65 -20.58 -10.24 -4.31
N PHE A 66 -20.94 -9.77 -5.49
CA PHE A 66 -22.18 -9.01 -5.68
C PHE A 66 -23.45 -9.85 -5.52
N ASP A 67 -23.34 -11.18 -5.67
CA ASP A 67 -24.45 -12.13 -5.65
C ASP A 67 -24.82 -12.60 -4.24
N ASN A 68 -23.84 -12.63 -3.32
CA ASN A 68 -24.02 -13.14 -1.95
C ASN A 68 -23.41 -12.25 -0.87
N GLY A 69 -22.83 -11.12 -1.24
CA GLY A 69 -22.17 -10.17 -0.34
C GLY A 69 -23.15 -9.27 0.40
N ILE A 70 -22.60 -8.50 1.33
CA ILE A 70 -23.35 -7.55 2.15
C ILE A 70 -23.36 -6.22 1.41
N LEU A 71 -24.55 -5.71 1.08
CA LEU A 71 -24.70 -4.38 0.51
C LEU A 71 -24.25 -3.33 1.54
N LEU A 72 -23.25 -2.53 1.17
CA LEU A 72 -22.72 -1.45 2.00
C LEU A 72 -23.35 -0.10 1.64
N GLU A 73 -23.43 0.20 0.34
CA GLU A 73 -23.79 1.53 -0.15
C GLU A 73 -24.52 1.43 -1.49
N ARG A 74 -25.49 2.34 -1.71
CA ARG A 74 -26.08 2.64 -3.01
C ARG A 74 -25.88 4.11 -3.31
N ASP A 75 -25.36 4.42 -4.49
CA ASP A 75 -24.96 5.78 -4.83
C ASP A 75 -25.11 6.02 -6.34
N THR A 76 -25.00 7.28 -6.76
CA THR A 76 -25.04 7.69 -8.17
C THR A 76 -23.81 8.53 -8.48
N ILE A 77 -22.97 8.06 -9.39
CA ILE A 77 -21.75 8.76 -9.80
C ILE A 77 -22.04 9.65 -11.03
N TYR A 78 -21.83 10.96 -10.90
CA TYR A 78 -22.05 11.95 -11.96
C TYR A 78 -20.78 12.36 -12.74
N ARG A 79 -19.64 11.74 -12.43
CA ARG A 79 -18.33 12.01 -13.07
C ARG A 79 -17.69 10.69 -13.47
N GLU A 80 -16.54 10.73 -14.13
CA GLU A 80 -15.84 9.49 -14.53
C GLU A 80 -15.40 8.62 -13.35
N GLU A 81 -15.28 9.18 -12.15
CA GLU A 81 -14.86 8.44 -10.96
C GLU A 81 -15.32 9.07 -9.63
N LYS A 82 -15.42 8.23 -8.60
CA LYS A 82 -15.66 8.62 -7.20
C LYS A 82 -14.87 7.69 -6.26
N SER A 83 -14.41 8.24 -5.14
CA SER A 83 -13.66 7.51 -4.12
C SER A 83 -14.53 7.20 -2.91
N TYR A 84 -14.33 6.01 -2.33
CA TYR A 84 -14.95 5.52 -1.10
C TYR A 84 -13.84 5.10 -0.13
N TYR A 85 -14.07 5.28 1.17
CA TYR A 85 -13.16 4.88 2.23
C TYR A 85 -13.75 3.67 2.93
N LEU A 86 -13.04 2.55 2.88
CA LEU A 86 -13.51 1.24 3.32
C LEU A 86 -12.43 0.53 4.12
N SER A 87 -12.82 -0.41 4.98
CA SER A 87 -11.87 -1.20 5.74
C SER A 87 -10.95 -2.02 4.82
N PRO A 88 -9.65 -2.12 5.13
CA PRO A 88 -8.74 -2.90 4.30
C PRO A 88 -8.90 -4.41 4.53
N GLU A 89 -8.22 -5.23 3.70
CA GLU A 89 -8.21 -6.71 3.71
C GLU A 89 -9.54 -7.41 3.39
N MET A 90 -10.63 -6.66 3.26
CA MET A 90 -11.91 -7.16 2.77
C MET A 90 -11.95 -7.17 1.24
N TYR A 91 -12.67 -8.14 0.69
CA TYR A 91 -13.01 -8.14 -0.74
C TYR A 91 -14.25 -7.27 -0.95
N TYR A 92 -14.20 -6.39 -1.94
CA TYR A 92 -15.32 -5.56 -2.33
C TYR A 92 -15.68 -5.80 -3.78
N SER A 93 -16.96 -5.75 -4.09
CA SER A 93 -17.46 -5.71 -5.46
C SER A 93 -18.34 -4.49 -5.68
N VAL A 94 -18.32 -3.97 -6.90
CA VAL A 94 -19.14 -2.84 -7.33
C VAL A 94 -19.91 -3.27 -8.56
N VAL A 95 -21.20 -2.97 -8.55
CA VAL A 95 -22.08 -3.12 -9.71
C VAL A 95 -22.46 -1.73 -10.18
N ALA A 96 -22.19 -1.40 -11.45
CA ALA A 96 -22.76 -0.24 -12.11
C ALA A 96 -23.89 -0.66 -13.04
N GLU A 97 -24.92 0.18 -13.11
CA GLU A 97 -26.08 -0.04 -13.97
C GLU A 97 -26.08 0.98 -15.12
N TYR A 98 -26.23 0.47 -16.35
CA TYR A 98 -26.31 1.29 -17.56
C TYR A 98 -27.57 0.93 -18.34
N GLU A 99 -28.21 1.93 -18.94
CA GLU A 99 -29.27 1.72 -19.92
C GLU A 99 -28.71 1.88 -21.33
N SER A 100 -28.91 0.88 -22.19
CA SER A 100 -28.52 0.94 -23.60
C SER A 100 -29.55 0.22 -24.45
N ASN A 101 -30.11 0.91 -25.46
CA ASN A 101 -31.13 0.38 -26.37
C ASN A 101 -32.37 -0.22 -25.65
N GLY A 102 -32.74 0.33 -24.49
CA GLY A 102 -33.87 -0.16 -23.68
C GLY A 102 -33.55 -1.40 -22.84
N GLU A 103 -32.30 -1.87 -22.82
CA GLU A 103 -31.82 -2.94 -21.96
C GLU A 103 -30.99 -2.38 -20.81
N ILE A 104 -31.08 -3.04 -19.65
CA ILE A 104 -30.25 -2.75 -18.49
C ILE A 104 -29.01 -3.64 -18.54
N ILE A 105 -27.84 -3.02 -18.52
CA ILE A 105 -26.54 -3.67 -18.52
C ILE A 105 -25.91 -3.48 -17.13
N HIS A 106 -25.58 -4.59 -16.47
CA HIS A 106 -24.83 -4.58 -15.23
C HIS A 106 -23.35 -4.85 -15.51
N VAL A 107 -22.48 -3.91 -15.12
CA VAL A 107 -21.03 -4.10 -15.16
C VAL A 107 -20.54 -4.32 -13.75
N VAL A 108 -19.84 -5.43 -13.52
CA VAL A 108 -19.35 -5.84 -12.20
C VAL A 108 -17.84 -5.94 -12.21
N ASP A 109 -17.19 -5.34 -11.23
CA ASP A 109 -15.76 -5.50 -10.96
C ASP A 109 -15.51 -5.44 -9.45
N GLY A 110 -14.36 -5.92 -8.99
CA GLY A 110 -14.07 -6.04 -7.57
C GLY A 110 -12.62 -6.38 -7.24
N GLY A 111 -12.26 -6.21 -5.97
CA GLY A 111 -10.91 -6.48 -5.50
C GLY A 111 -10.75 -6.22 -4.01
N ARG A 112 -9.49 -6.12 -3.56
CA ARG A 112 -9.15 -5.87 -2.16
C ARG A 112 -8.32 -4.61 -2.02
N ILE A 113 -8.58 -3.86 -0.97
CA ILE A 113 -7.64 -2.88 -0.43
C ILE A 113 -6.63 -3.70 0.39
N LEU A 114 -5.34 -3.63 0.08
CA LEU A 114 -4.32 -4.45 0.74
C LEU A 114 -3.48 -3.61 1.70
N VAL A 115 -3.10 -4.18 2.83
CA VAL A 115 -2.14 -3.61 3.76
C VAL A 115 -0.82 -4.37 3.65
N GLN A 116 0.27 -3.64 3.43
CA GLN A 116 1.61 -4.19 3.47
C GLN A 116 2.24 -3.82 4.80
N ALA A 117 2.78 -4.81 5.51
CA ALA A 117 3.55 -4.63 6.72
C ALA A 117 5.03 -4.81 6.40
N ASN A 118 5.83 -3.80 6.72
CA ASN A 118 7.28 -3.80 6.51
C ASN A 118 7.96 -3.62 7.86
N LYS A 119 8.88 -4.52 8.21
CA LYS A 119 9.69 -4.37 9.42
C LYS A 119 10.81 -3.36 9.14
N MET A 120 10.88 -2.31 9.94
CA MET A 120 11.89 -1.27 9.88
C MET A 120 12.58 -1.19 11.23
N CYS A 121 13.81 -1.70 11.30
CA CYS A 121 14.58 -1.83 12.52
C CYS A 121 13.78 -2.56 13.63
N ASP A 122 13.31 -1.83 14.63
CA ASP A 122 12.55 -2.32 15.79
C ASP A 122 11.03 -2.20 15.64
N SER A 123 10.55 -1.58 14.55
CA SER A 123 9.14 -1.25 14.34
C SER A 123 8.54 -1.95 13.13
N VAL A 124 7.20 -2.00 13.06
CA VAL A 124 6.45 -2.43 11.87
C VAL A 124 5.75 -1.21 11.29
N CYS A 125 5.99 -0.93 10.02
CA CYS A 125 5.39 0.15 9.28
C CYS A 125 4.34 -0.42 8.31
N TYR A 126 3.17 0.20 8.25
CA TYR A 126 2.08 -0.20 7.38
C TYR A 126 1.93 0.76 6.20
N SER A 127 1.70 0.21 5.02
CA SER A 127 1.28 0.97 3.83
C SER A 127 0.02 0.36 3.22
N VAL A 128 -0.85 1.21 2.68
CA VAL A 128 -2.12 0.80 2.09
C VAL A 128 -2.04 0.86 0.57
N LYS A 129 -2.30 -0.28 -0.08
CA LYS A 129 -2.52 -0.35 -1.52
C LYS A 129 -4.00 -0.18 -1.81
N ASN A 130 -4.33 1.00 -2.32
CA ASN A 130 -5.69 1.37 -2.72
C ASN A 130 -6.25 0.47 -3.83
N LEU A 131 -7.56 0.29 -3.82
CA LEU A 131 -8.30 -0.48 -4.81
C LEU A 131 -8.79 0.45 -5.93
N THR A 132 -8.66 0.05 -7.18
CA THR A 132 -9.35 0.68 -8.31
C THR A 132 -10.29 -0.34 -8.94
N VAL A 133 -11.57 0.00 -9.00
CA VAL A 133 -12.62 -0.82 -9.60
C VAL A 133 -13.09 -0.14 -10.88
N ASN A 134 -13.07 -0.87 -11.99
CA ASN A 134 -13.38 -0.36 -13.31
C ASN A 134 -14.69 -0.97 -13.83
N VAL A 135 -15.79 -0.30 -13.52
CA VAL A 135 -17.14 -0.66 -13.97
C VAL A 135 -17.57 0.17 -15.17
N LYS A 136 -16.62 0.60 -16.02
CA LYS A 136 -16.91 1.30 -17.28
C LYS A 136 -17.63 0.36 -18.25
N LEU A 137 -18.72 0.85 -18.84
CA LEU A 137 -19.36 0.23 -19.99
C LEU A 137 -18.38 0.19 -21.17
N LYS A 138 -18.12 -1.01 -21.71
CA LYS A 138 -17.32 -1.23 -22.93
C LYS A 138 -18.24 -1.34 -24.14
N TYR A 139 -17.88 -0.68 -25.23
CA TYR A 139 -18.56 -0.67 -26.53
C TYR A 139 -17.78 -1.48 -27.56
#